data_AF-A0A0Q5IZJ2-F1
#
_entry.id   AF-A0A0Q5IZJ2-F1
#
_cell.length_a   1.000
_cell.length_b   1.000
_cell.length_c   1.000
_cell.angle_alpha   90.00
_cell.angle_beta   90.00
_cell.angle_gamma   90.00
#
_symmetry.space_group_name_H-M   'P 1'
#
loop_
_entity.id
_entity.type
_entity.pdbx_description
1 polymer ?
#
loop_
_entity_poly.entity_id
_entity_poly.type
_entity_poly.pdbx_seq_one_letter_code
_entity_poly.pdbx_strand_id
1 'polypeptide(L)'
;MSGLDRSAAFWLRAFPRRWRAERTAEVAEVLADLAPVGATRLDLRTATGLVRARWAVRWRQRPPVGAFLRYRLLGRRPSRAYDGWLRDDLEGALYPWRYALLLDVVLGPLFLPLFLLLDLPLVPSAVAVAAGTVVAVVDRARGRAGAIETLFGSPREIGPMRPYRPLDR
;
A
#
# COMPACT_ATOMS: atom_id res chain seq x y z
N MET A 1 -17.81 -16.70 -18.31
CA MET A 1 -16.69 -15.74 -18.15
C MET A 1 -15.71 -15.95 -19.29
N SER A 2 -15.61 -14.95 -20.17
CA SER A 2 -14.68 -14.92 -21.29
C SER A 2 -13.21 -14.91 -20.80
N GLY A 3 -12.26 -15.14 -21.71
CA GLY A 3 -10.83 -14.96 -21.39
C GLY A 3 -10.51 -13.52 -20.97
N LEU A 4 -11.16 -12.56 -21.62
CA LEU A 4 -11.03 -11.13 -21.35
C LEU A 4 -11.53 -10.77 -19.96
N ASP A 5 -12.67 -11.30 -19.51
CA ASP A 5 -13.22 -11.05 -18.16
C ASP A 5 -12.24 -11.50 -17.08
N ARG A 6 -11.57 -12.65 -17.31
CA ARG A 6 -10.54 -13.17 -16.40
C ARG A 6 -9.31 -12.27 -16.38
N SER A 7 -8.89 -11.76 -17.55
CA SER A 7 -7.78 -10.82 -17.65
C SER A 7 -8.11 -9.49 -16.94
N ALA A 8 -9.29 -8.92 -17.21
CA ALA A 8 -9.76 -7.70 -16.56
C ALA A 8 -9.86 -7.88 -15.04
N ALA A 9 -10.48 -8.97 -14.55
CA ALA A 9 -10.55 -9.27 -13.13
C ALA A 9 -9.16 -9.39 -12.47
N PHE A 10 -8.19 -9.99 -13.17
CA PHE A 10 -6.81 -10.06 -12.69
C PHE A 10 -6.19 -8.67 -12.51
N TRP A 11 -6.29 -7.79 -13.51
CA TRP A 11 -5.76 -6.43 -13.43
C TRP A 11 -6.51 -5.57 -12.40
N LEU A 12 -7.83 -5.74 -12.30
CA LEU A 12 -8.65 -5.00 -11.36
C LEU A 12 -8.36 -5.38 -9.92
N ARG A 13 -7.90 -6.61 -9.60
CA ARG A 13 -7.44 -6.99 -8.25
C ARG A 13 -6.34 -6.09 -7.69
N ALA A 14 -5.61 -5.39 -8.55
CA ALA A 14 -4.58 -4.44 -8.13
C ALA A 14 -5.19 -3.20 -7.42
N PHE A 15 -6.43 -2.84 -7.73
CA PHE A 15 -7.13 -1.71 -7.12
C PHE A 15 -7.54 -2.01 -5.67
N PRO A 16 -7.67 -0.96 -4.84
CA PRO A 16 -8.05 -1.15 -3.44
C PRO A 16 -9.43 -1.78 -3.28
N ARG A 17 -9.65 -2.51 -2.18
CA ARG A 17 -10.87 -3.33 -2.00
C ARG A 17 -12.15 -2.50 -2.09
N ARG A 18 -12.20 -1.32 -1.45
CA ARG A 18 -13.38 -0.43 -1.50
C ARG A 18 -13.72 -0.03 -2.93
N TRP A 19 -12.70 0.37 -3.69
CA TRP A 19 -12.86 0.85 -5.05
C TRP A 19 -13.35 -0.29 -5.94
N ARG A 20 -12.82 -1.50 -5.72
CA ARG A 20 -13.27 -2.69 -6.45
C ARG A 20 -14.72 -3.03 -6.16
N ALA A 21 -15.17 -2.90 -4.91
CA ALA A 21 -16.56 -3.20 -4.57
C ALA A 21 -17.55 -2.31 -5.34
N GLU A 22 -17.18 -1.06 -5.59
CA GLU A 22 -18.06 -0.08 -6.25
C GLU A 22 -17.91 -0.05 -7.77
N ARG A 23 -16.68 -0.19 -8.30
CA ARG A 23 -16.36 0.16 -9.70
C ARG A 23 -15.93 -1.00 -10.58
N THR A 24 -15.76 -2.21 -10.03
CA THR A 24 -15.26 -3.35 -10.83
C THR A 24 -16.21 -3.72 -11.95
N ALA A 25 -17.53 -3.74 -11.69
CA ALA A 25 -18.53 -4.12 -12.69
C ALA A 25 -18.56 -3.12 -13.85
N GLU A 26 -18.72 -1.83 -13.53
CA GLU A 26 -18.72 -0.73 -14.51
C GLU A 26 -17.45 -0.74 -15.38
N VAL A 27 -16.27 -0.88 -14.76
CA VAL A 27 -15.00 -0.87 -15.51
C VAL A 27 -14.81 -2.14 -16.32
N ALA A 28 -15.28 -3.30 -15.86
CA ALA A 28 -15.23 -4.53 -16.64
C ALA A 28 -16.10 -4.45 -17.90
N GLU A 29 -17.28 -3.82 -17.81
CA GLU A 29 -18.17 -3.60 -18.94
C GLU A 29 -17.53 -2.65 -19.97
N VAL A 30 -17.00 -1.50 -19.53
CA VAL A 30 -16.27 -0.57 -20.41
C VAL A 30 -15.06 -1.24 -21.08
N LEU A 31 -14.34 -2.11 -20.36
CA LEU A 31 -13.22 -2.84 -20.93
C LEU A 31 -13.66 -3.89 -21.97
N ALA A 32 -14.85 -4.47 -21.82
CA ALA A 32 -15.42 -5.40 -22.79
C ALA A 32 -15.85 -4.67 -24.06
N ASP A 33 -16.48 -3.50 -23.94
CA ASP A 33 -16.92 -2.68 -25.08
C ASP A 33 -15.76 -2.14 -25.91
N LEU A 34 -14.63 -1.82 -25.25
CA LEU A 34 -13.43 -1.33 -25.93
C LEU A 34 -12.58 -2.44 -26.54
N ALA A 35 -12.85 -3.71 -26.20
CA ALA A 35 -12.02 -4.81 -26.65
C ALA A 35 -12.35 -5.22 -28.10
N PRO A 36 -11.35 -5.54 -28.93
CA PRO A 36 -11.59 -6.11 -30.25
C PRO A 36 -12.39 -7.41 -30.19
N VAL A 37 -13.21 -7.67 -31.20
CA VAL A 37 -13.97 -8.93 -31.33
C VAL A 37 -13.01 -10.12 -31.24
N GLY A 38 -13.26 -11.02 -30.29
CA GLY A 38 -12.43 -12.21 -30.05
C GLY A 38 -11.20 -12.00 -29.15
N ALA A 39 -11.00 -10.80 -28.59
CA ALA A 39 -9.92 -10.55 -27.65
C ALA A 39 -10.07 -11.41 -26.37
N THR A 40 -8.97 -12.03 -25.95
CA THR A 40 -8.94 -12.88 -24.75
C THR A 40 -8.08 -12.28 -23.62
N ARG A 41 -7.34 -11.20 -23.89
CA ARG A 41 -6.48 -10.50 -22.93
C ARG A 41 -6.53 -9.01 -23.18
N LEU A 42 -6.32 -8.22 -22.13
CA LEU A 42 -6.13 -6.78 -22.24
C LEU A 42 -4.82 -6.48 -22.98
N ASP A 43 -4.85 -5.50 -23.88
CA ASP A 43 -3.67 -5.00 -24.53
C ASP A 43 -2.76 -4.25 -23.53
N LEU A 44 -1.48 -4.10 -23.89
CA LEU A 44 -0.48 -3.50 -23.01
C LEU A 44 -0.77 -2.03 -22.69
N ARG A 45 -1.34 -1.27 -23.62
CA ARG A 45 -1.66 0.15 -23.42
C ARG A 45 -2.78 0.29 -22.39
N THR A 46 -3.83 -0.53 -22.50
CA THR A 46 -4.91 -0.56 -21.52
C THR A 46 -4.43 -1.06 -20.16
N ALA A 47 -3.62 -2.12 -20.12
CA ALA A 47 -3.03 -2.61 -18.88
C ALA A 47 -2.17 -1.55 -18.17
N THR A 48 -1.31 -0.83 -18.90
CA THR A 48 -0.51 0.27 -18.33
C THR A 48 -1.37 1.47 -17.93
N GLY A 49 -2.46 1.75 -18.65
CA GLY A 49 -3.48 2.73 -18.26
C GLY A 49 -4.12 2.39 -16.92
N LEU A 50 -4.51 1.13 -16.71
CA LEU A 50 -5.06 0.64 -15.44
C LEU A 50 -4.04 0.75 -14.29
N VAL A 51 -2.77 0.44 -14.55
CA VAL A 51 -1.69 0.62 -13.55
C VAL A 51 -1.53 2.09 -13.17
N ARG A 52 -1.55 3.01 -14.14
CA ARG A 52 -1.49 4.45 -13.87
C ARG A 52 -2.72 4.94 -13.10
N ALA A 53 -3.91 4.49 -13.49
CA ALA A 53 -5.17 4.82 -12.80
C ALA A 53 -5.16 4.33 -11.35
N ARG A 54 -4.67 3.11 -11.10
CA ARG A 54 -4.48 2.57 -9.75
C ARG A 54 -3.60 3.49 -8.89
N TRP A 55 -2.48 3.94 -9.44
CA TRP A 55 -1.59 4.87 -8.75
C TRP A 55 -2.27 6.21 -8.50
N ALA A 56 -2.97 6.76 -9.50
CA ALA A 56 -3.69 8.02 -9.37
C ALA A 56 -4.76 7.98 -8.25
N VAL A 57 -5.54 6.90 -8.16
CA VAL A 57 -6.54 6.71 -7.09
C VAL A 57 -5.89 6.75 -5.70
N ARG A 58 -4.71 6.12 -5.53
CA ARG A 58 -3.98 6.16 -4.26
C ARG A 58 -3.41 7.54 -3.93
N TRP A 59 -2.92 8.25 -4.95
CA TRP A 59 -2.32 9.57 -4.77
C TRP A 59 -3.36 10.64 -4.40
N ARG A 60 -4.53 10.63 -5.04
CA ARG A 60 -5.60 11.61 -4.79
C ARG A 60 -6.15 11.56 -3.36
N GLN A 61 -6.12 10.39 -2.74
CA GLN A 61 -6.64 10.18 -1.38
C GLN A 61 -5.54 10.19 -0.31
N ARG A 62 -4.30 10.55 -0.68
CA ARG A 62 -3.15 10.48 0.22
C ARG A 62 -3.21 11.59 1.28
N PRO A 63 -2.91 11.29 2.56
CA PRO A 63 -2.74 12.33 3.56
C PRO A 63 -1.56 13.25 3.25
N PRO A 64 -1.55 14.48 3.79
CA PRO A 64 -0.41 15.38 3.74
C PRO A 64 0.86 14.67 4.21
N VAL A 65 2.01 15.04 3.63
CA VAL A 65 3.29 14.33 3.84
C VAL A 65 3.64 14.20 5.33
N GLY A 66 3.42 15.24 6.14
CA GLY A 66 3.67 15.19 7.58
C GLY A 66 2.77 14.20 8.33
N ALA A 67 1.49 14.08 7.98
CA ALA A 67 0.59 13.07 8.54
C ALA A 67 0.97 11.66 8.08
N PHE A 68 1.38 11.52 6.82
CA PHE A 68 1.91 10.27 6.28
C PHE A 68 3.17 9.80 7.02
N LEU A 69 4.14 10.69 7.28
CA LEU A 69 5.38 10.35 7.99
C LEU A 69 5.13 10.02 9.46
N ARG A 70 4.25 10.76 10.16
CA ARG A 70 3.87 10.44 11.54
C ARG A 70 3.20 9.06 11.64
N TYR A 71 2.36 8.71 10.66
CA TYR A 71 1.83 7.36 10.55
C TYR A 71 2.92 6.31 10.34
N ARG A 72 3.83 6.55 9.41
CA ARG A 72 4.85 5.57 9.01
C ARG A 72 5.96 5.37 10.03
N LEU A 73 6.40 6.44 10.69
CA LEU A 73 7.55 6.42 11.60
C LEU A 73 7.13 6.32 13.07
N LEU A 74 5.99 6.89 13.44
CA LEU A 74 5.53 6.96 14.84
C LEU A 74 4.29 6.09 15.10
N GLY A 75 3.80 5.36 14.09
CA GLY A 75 2.57 4.55 14.20
C GLY A 75 1.30 5.37 14.47
N ARG A 76 1.34 6.69 14.25
CA ARG A 76 0.22 7.58 14.60
C ARG A 76 -0.82 7.63 13.51
N ARG A 77 -2.08 7.32 13.84
CA ARG A 77 -3.19 7.39 12.88
C ARG A 77 -3.38 8.84 12.36
N PRO A 78 -3.50 9.04 11.04
CA PRO A 78 -3.91 10.33 10.46
C PRO A 78 -5.39 10.63 10.79
N SER A 79 -5.90 11.80 10.38
CA SER A 79 -7.30 12.15 10.67
C SER A 79 -8.30 11.16 10.07
N ARG A 80 -9.52 11.10 10.65
CA ARG A 80 -10.59 10.19 10.19
C ARG A 80 -10.91 10.33 8.69
N ALA A 81 -10.68 11.51 8.12
CA ALA A 81 -10.84 11.76 6.69
C ALA A 81 -9.97 10.83 5.81
N TYR A 82 -8.86 10.32 6.34
CA TYR A 82 -7.93 9.42 5.66
C TYR A 82 -8.08 7.95 6.05
N ASP A 83 -9.11 7.58 6.81
CA ASP A 83 -9.32 6.19 7.26
C ASP A 83 -9.47 5.23 6.09
N GLY A 84 -10.18 5.66 5.04
CA GLY A 84 -10.25 4.91 3.80
C GLY A 84 -8.84 4.65 3.28
N TRP A 85 -8.07 5.71 3.01
CA TRP A 85 -6.71 5.56 2.49
C TRP A 85 -5.85 4.65 3.37
N LEU A 86 -5.96 4.77 4.68
CA LEU A 86 -5.20 3.96 5.64
C LEU A 86 -5.58 2.47 5.57
N ARG A 87 -6.88 2.15 5.49
CA ARG A 87 -7.34 0.77 5.30
C ARG A 87 -6.80 0.17 4.01
N ASP A 88 -6.87 0.92 2.91
CA ASP A 88 -6.33 0.46 1.62
C ASP A 88 -4.82 0.25 1.65
N ASP A 89 -4.11 1.09 2.40
CA ASP A 89 -2.67 1.02 2.57
C ASP A 89 -2.29 -0.26 3.32
N LEU A 90 -2.90 -0.50 4.49
CA LEU A 90 -2.70 -1.68 5.32
C LEU A 90 -3.16 -2.95 4.63
N GLU A 91 -4.26 -2.88 3.88
CA GLU A 91 -4.85 -4.04 3.23
C GLU A 91 -4.09 -4.49 1.97
N GLY A 92 -3.27 -3.59 1.41
CA GLY A 92 -2.50 -3.85 0.21
C GLY A 92 -1.49 -4.98 0.37
N ALA A 93 -1.36 -5.83 -0.66
CA ALA A 93 -0.36 -6.91 -0.68
C ALA A 93 1.09 -6.40 -0.54
N LEU A 94 1.37 -5.21 -1.08
CA LEU A 94 2.69 -4.56 -1.00
C LEU A 94 2.87 -3.72 0.27
N TYR A 95 1.95 -3.77 1.23
CA TYR A 95 2.06 -3.01 2.46
C TYR A 95 3.38 -3.25 3.21
N PRO A 96 3.79 -4.51 3.47
CA PRO A 96 5.00 -4.77 4.26
C PRO A 96 6.25 -4.24 3.56
N TRP A 97 6.35 -4.46 2.24
CA TRP A 97 7.43 -3.94 1.41
C TRP A 97 7.50 -2.42 1.41
N ARG A 98 6.36 -1.74 1.22
CA ARG A 98 6.31 -0.27 1.25
C ARG A 98 6.64 0.30 2.63
N TYR A 99 6.44 -0.48 3.69
CA TYR A 99 6.81 -0.08 5.04
C TYR A 99 8.33 -0.20 5.25
N ALA A 100 8.90 -1.36 4.96
CA ALA A 100 10.33 -1.61 5.12
C ALA A 100 11.18 -0.69 4.22
N LEU A 101 10.85 -0.58 2.93
CA LEU A 101 11.61 0.24 1.98
C LEU A 101 11.58 1.74 2.32
N LEU A 102 10.49 2.24 2.93
CA LEU A 102 10.44 3.63 3.34
C LEU A 102 11.46 3.90 4.46
N LEU A 103 11.61 2.95 5.39
CA LEU A 103 12.59 3.05 6.46
C LEU A 103 14.01 3.06 5.89
N ASP A 104 14.29 2.16 4.94
CA ASP A 104 15.58 2.07 4.26
C ASP A 104 15.90 3.35 3.48
N VAL A 105 14.92 3.94 2.79
CA VAL A 105 15.10 5.22 2.06
C VAL A 105 15.32 6.39 3.02
N VAL A 106 14.68 6.41 4.18
CA VAL A 106 14.80 7.50 5.16
C VAL A 106 16.10 7.39 5.97
N LEU A 107 16.47 6.18 6.39
CA LEU A 107 17.64 5.94 7.24
C LEU A 107 18.91 5.66 6.44
N GLY A 108 18.81 5.11 5.24
CA GLY A 108 19.95 4.79 4.38
C GLY A 108 20.92 5.96 4.17
N PRO A 109 20.43 7.19 3.90
CA PRO A 109 21.28 8.38 3.83
C PRO A 109 22.03 8.71 5.13
N LEU A 110 21.50 8.33 6.29
CA LEU A 110 22.17 8.51 7.60
C LEU A 110 23.23 7.42 7.84
N PHE A 111 22.95 6.20 7.39
CA PHE A 111 23.87 5.06 7.56
C PHE A 111 25.06 5.12 6.60
N LEU A 112 24.89 5.63 5.38
CA LEU A 112 25.96 5.72 4.40
C LEU A 112 27.23 6.46 4.92
N PRO A 113 27.15 7.69 5.45
CA PRO A 113 28.33 8.38 5.98
C PRO A 113 28.90 7.68 7.21
N LEU A 114 28.05 7.03 8.03
CA LEU A 114 28.50 6.25 9.19
C LEU A 114 29.33 5.03 8.74
N PHE A 115 28.89 4.32 7.70
CA PHE A 115 29.64 3.19 7.13
C PHE A 115 31.01 3.63 6.61
N LEU A 116 31.06 4.79 5.93
CA LEU A 116 32.31 5.37 5.43
C LEU A 116 33.24 5.83 6.57
N LEU A 117 32.70 6.45 7.61
CA LEU A 117 33.46 6.92 8.77
C LEU A 117 34.07 5.76 9.57
N LEU A 118 33.35 4.65 9.69
CA LEU A 118 33.76 3.47 10.47
C LEU A 118 34.54 2.44 9.65
N ASP A 119 34.84 2.74 8.37
CA ASP A 119 35.51 1.85 7.41
C ASP A 119 34.89 0.45 7.36
N LEU A 120 33.56 0.39 7.43
CA LEU A 120 32.82 -0.86 7.43
C LEU A 120 32.73 -1.41 5.99
N PRO A 121 32.91 -2.73 5.80
CA PRO A 121 32.88 -3.32 4.47
C PRO A 121 31.48 -3.24 3.85
N LEU A 122 31.37 -2.56 2.70
CA LEU A 122 30.08 -2.23 2.06
C LEU A 122 29.23 -3.47 1.72
N VAL A 123 29.86 -4.55 1.23
CA VAL A 123 29.15 -5.75 0.78
C VAL A 123 28.42 -6.48 1.91
N PRO A 124 29.08 -6.89 3.02
CA PRO A 124 28.36 -7.52 4.14
C PRO A 124 27.36 -6.57 4.80
N SER A 125 27.63 -5.25 4.83
CA SER A 125 26.65 -4.26 5.29
C SER A 125 25.39 -4.23 4.42
N ALA A 126 25.54 -4.25 3.09
CA ALA A 126 24.41 -4.31 2.17
C ALA A 126 23.61 -5.62 2.32
N VAL A 127 24.30 -6.75 2.52
CA VAL A 127 23.65 -8.05 2.79
C VAL A 127 22.86 -8.01 4.11
N ALA A 128 23.43 -7.42 5.16
CA ALA A 128 22.76 -7.27 6.45
C ALA A 128 21.52 -6.37 6.36
N VAL A 129 21.60 -5.26 5.63
CA VAL A 129 20.45 -4.38 5.36
C VAL A 129 19.36 -5.16 4.61
N ALA A 130 19.70 -5.86 3.52
CA ALA A 130 18.73 -6.63 2.76
C ALA A 130 18.05 -7.74 3.59
N ALA A 131 18.83 -8.45 4.43
CA ALA A 131 18.29 -9.44 5.35
C ALA A 131 17.35 -8.80 6.39
N GLY A 132 17.74 -7.65 6.95
CA GLY A 132 16.90 -6.86 7.87
C GLY A 132 15.59 -6.41 7.22
N THR A 133 15.63 -5.93 5.97
CA THR A 133 14.43 -5.57 5.19
C THR A 133 13.50 -6.77 5.03
N VAL A 134 14.02 -7.96 4.71
CA VAL A 134 13.21 -9.18 4.58
C VAL A 134 12.57 -9.57 5.92
N VAL A 135 13.33 -9.52 7.02
CA VAL A 135 12.79 -9.79 8.37
C VAL A 135 11.69 -8.79 8.72
N ALA A 136 11.90 -7.50 8.48
CA ALA A 136 10.91 -6.46 8.73
C ALA A 136 9.64 -6.66 7.88
N VAL A 137 9.78 -7.09 6.62
CA VAL A 137 8.66 -7.46 5.75
C VAL A 137 7.86 -8.61 6.33
N VAL A 138 8.53 -9.68 6.78
CA VAL A 138 7.87 -10.87 7.35
C VAL A 138 7.18 -10.54 8.67
N ASP A 139 7.87 -9.85 9.58
CA ASP A 139 7.32 -9.40 10.85
C ASP A 139 6.08 -8.52 10.63
N ARG A 140 6.18 -7.55 9.72
CA ARG A 140 5.06 -6.66 9.43
C ARG A 140 3.89 -7.37 8.76
N ALA A 141 4.15 -8.37 7.92
CA ALA A 141 3.11 -9.21 7.34
C ALA A 141 2.36 -10.01 8.42
N ARG A 142 3.07 -10.56 9.41
CA ARG A 142 2.49 -11.29 10.55
C ARG A 142 1.74 -10.36 11.52
N GLY A 143 2.32 -9.21 11.87
CA GLY A 143 1.74 -8.20 12.76
C GLY A 143 0.70 -7.29 12.10
N ARG A 144 0.26 -7.59 10.88
CA ARG A 144 -0.69 -6.75 10.14
C ARG A 144 -2.06 -6.67 10.83
N ALA A 145 -2.57 -7.80 11.33
CA ALA A 145 -3.85 -7.84 12.04
C ALA A 145 -3.82 -6.97 13.30
N GLY A 146 -2.78 -7.11 14.13
CA GLY A 146 -2.60 -6.30 15.34
C GLY A 146 -2.47 -4.80 15.03
N ALA A 147 -1.84 -4.43 13.92
CA ALA A 147 -1.77 -3.01 13.53
C ALA A 147 -3.09 -2.42 13.04
N ILE A 148 -3.95 -3.23 12.41
CA ILE A 148 -5.31 -2.79 12.09
C ILE A 148 -6.08 -2.57 13.40
N GLU A 149 -5.94 -3.48 14.37
CA GLU A 149 -6.57 -3.37 15.67
C GLU A 149 -6.08 -2.18 16.49
N THR A 150 -4.77 -1.89 16.52
CA THR A 150 -4.26 -0.71 17.25
C THR A 150 -4.72 0.61 16.64
N LEU A 151 -4.84 0.68 15.31
CA LEU A 151 -5.24 1.91 14.61
C LEU A 151 -6.76 2.10 14.60
N PHE A 152 -7.54 1.03 14.48
CA PHE A 152 -8.99 1.10 14.29
C PHE A 152 -9.83 0.57 15.46
N GLY A 153 -9.23 -0.12 16.43
CA GLY A 153 -9.94 -0.86 17.47
C GLY A 153 -10.31 -2.29 17.03
N SER A 154 -10.73 -3.13 17.98
CA SER A 154 -11.14 -4.51 17.67
C SER A 154 -12.49 -4.53 16.91
N PRO A 155 -12.74 -5.54 16.04
CA PRO A 155 -14.01 -5.65 15.31
C PRO A 155 -15.25 -5.78 16.20
N ARG A 156 -15.09 -6.19 17.47
CA ARG A 156 -16.19 -6.31 18.44
C ARG A 156 -16.52 -4.97 19.13
N GLU A 157 -15.59 -4.02 19.14
CA GLU A 157 -15.77 -2.68 19.73
C GLU A 157 -16.40 -1.68 18.76
N ILE A 158 -16.99 -2.10 17.63
CA ILE A 158 -17.76 -1.23 16.71
C ILE A 158 -19.15 -0.87 17.33
N GLY A 159 -19.19 -0.60 18.64
CA GLY A 159 -20.09 0.39 19.26
C GLY A 159 -19.45 1.78 19.13
N PRO A 160 -20.07 2.87 19.63
CA PRO A 160 -19.68 4.24 19.23
C PRO A 160 -18.17 4.44 19.38
N MET A 161 -17.52 4.59 18.23
CA MET A 161 -16.06 4.56 18.06
C MET A 161 -15.31 5.18 19.24
N ARG A 162 -14.27 4.49 19.72
CA ARG A 162 -13.27 5.08 20.64
C ARG A 162 -12.97 6.54 20.25
N PRO A 163 -12.88 7.44 21.23
CA PRO A 163 -12.68 8.86 20.95
C PRO A 163 -11.40 9.04 20.13
N TYR A 164 -11.59 9.56 18.92
CA TYR A 164 -10.52 10.01 18.07
C TYR A 164 -9.69 11.04 18.84
N ARG A 165 -8.39 10.76 19.02
CA ARG A 165 -7.42 11.74 19.52
C ARG A 165 -6.75 12.38 18.29
N PRO A 166 -7.25 13.53 17.79
CA PRO A 166 -6.51 14.29 16.81
C PRO A 166 -5.16 14.71 17.39
N LEU A 167 -4.15 14.85 16.53
CA LEU A 167 -2.82 15.38 16.88
C LEU A 167 -2.80 16.90 16.88
N ASP A 168 -3.96 17.51 17.10
CA ASP A 168 -4.19 18.94 17.05
C ASP A 168 -4.31 19.45 18.50
N ARG A 169 -3.31 19.10 19.32
CA ARG A 169 -3.06 19.67 20.65
C ARG A 169 -1.57 19.88 20.83
#